data_AF-A0AAU3U6S0-F1
#
_entry.id   AF-A0AAU3U6S0-F1
#
_cell.length_a   1.000
_cell.length_b   1.000
_cell.length_c   1.000
_cell.angle_alpha   90.00
_cell.angle_beta   90.00
_cell.angle_gamma   90.00
#
_symmetry.space_group_name_H-M   'P 1'
#
loop_
_entity.id
_entity.type
_entity.pdbx_description
1 polymer ?
#
loop_
_entity_poly.entity_id
_entity_poly.type
_entity_poly.pdbx_seq_one_letter_code
_entity_poly.pdbx_strand_id
1 'polypeptide(L)'
;MSVWPAWEVREDDRATSWFSVRLAFGDGARVDALAMVCEGCAALEDVRAQPALSLDDLAELADWIEEPLFRACGPGPDPTAGPDGSVPSRRARSGWPRGVEGRWLVAQKYRAAQEQGVDPVLAVMCATGHSRRKSLRLISQARDSGFLTPRHARR
;
A
#
# COMPACT_ATOMS: atom_id res chain seq x y z
N MET A 1 -3.90 -2.83 -15.92
CA MET A 1 -4.51 -1.89 -14.95
C MET A 1 -4.15 -0.48 -15.36
N SER A 2 -5.12 0.42 -15.31
CA SER A 2 -4.97 1.81 -15.77
C SER A 2 -5.61 2.76 -14.76
N VAL A 3 -4.97 3.90 -14.52
CA VAL A 3 -5.47 4.97 -13.64
C VAL A 3 -5.35 6.29 -14.39
N TRP A 4 -6.38 7.11 -14.35
CA TRP A 4 -6.35 8.43 -14.96
C TRP A 4 -7.13 9.44 -14.10
N PRO A 5 -6.69 10.72 -14.08
CA PRO A 5 -7.40 11.76 -13.36
C PRO A 5 -8.80 11.97 -13.99
N ALA A 6 -9.78 12.22 -13.14
CA ALA A 6 -11.16 12.48 -13.56
C ALA A 6 -11.51 13.96 -13.39
N TRP A 7 -11.42 14.49 -12.18
CA TRP A 7 -11.59 15.92 -11.88
C TRP A 7 -10.92 16.28 -10.54
N GLU A 8 -10.73 17.57 -10.30
CA GLU A 8 -10.18 18.11 -9.07
C GLU A 8 -11.05 19.28 -8.59
N VAL A 9 -11.31 19.32 -7.29
CA VAL A 9 -11.97 20.44 -6.60
C VAL A 9 -10.97 21.02 -5.61
N ARG A 10 -10.78 22.34 -5.66
CA ARG A 10 -9.94 23.08 -4.72
C ARG A 10 -10.82 23.96 -3.86
N GLU A 11 -10.67 23.84 -2.55
CA GLU A 11 -11.36 24.66 -1.55
C GLU A 11 -10.31 25.15 -0.55
N ASP A 12 -10.15 26.47 -0.45
CA ASP A 12 -9.04 27.12 0.26
C ASP A 12 -7.67 26.54 -0.15
N ASP A 13 -6.91 26.02 0.83
CA ASP A 13 -5.59 25.41 0.65
C ASP A 13 -5.66 23.87 0.47
N ARG A 14 -6.87 23.32 0.31
CA ARG A 14 -7.12 21.88 0.15
C ARG A 14 -7.52 21.53 -1.28
N ALA A 15 -6.89 20.49 -1.80
CA ALA A 15 -7.27 19.88 -3.07
C ALA A 15 -7.88 18.49 -2.81
N THR A 16 -9.06 18.25 -3.37
CA THR A 16 -9.67 16.92 -3.46
C THR A 16 -9.66 16.50 -4.92
N SER A 17 -8.98 15.40 -5.22
CA SER A 17 -8.79 14.91 -6.58
C SER A 17 -9.46 13.55 -6.76
N TRP A 18 -10.17 13.38 -7.88
CA TRP A 18 -10.83 12.13 -8.24
C TRP A 18 -10.07 11.43 -9.35
N PHE A 19 -9.98 10.10 -9.22
CA PHE A 19 -9.29 9.22 -10.15
C PHE A 19 -10.20 8.07 -10.57
N SER A 20 -10.25 7.85 -11.87
CA SER A 20 -10.85 6.63 -12.43
C SER A 20 -9.80 5.53 -12.46
N VAL A 21 -10.16 4.35 -11.95
CA VAL A 21 -9.32 3.16 -11.91
C VAL A 21 -10.00 2.04 -12.67
N ARG A 22 -9.28 1.42 -13.61
CA ARG A 22 -9.74 0.23 -14.34
C ARG A 22 -8.77 -0.93 -14.18
N LEU A 23 -9.31 -2.01 -13.66
CA LEU A 23 -8.70 -3.34 -13.61
C LEU A 23 -9.37 -4.20 -14.68
N ALA A 24 -8.56 -4.82 -15.53
CA ALA A 24 -8.99 -5.80 -16.52
C ALA A 24 -8.17 -7.06 -16.30
N PHE A 25 -8.86 -8.19 -16.18
CA PHE A 25 -8.29 -9.51 -15.95
C PHE A 25 -8.35 -10.32 -17.25
N GLY A 26 -7.46 -11.30 -17.40
CA GLY A 26 -7.30 -12.07 -18.64
C GLY A 26 -8.50 -12.96 -18.99
N ASP A 27 -9.37 -13.22 -18.02
CA ASP A 27 -10.62 -13.96 -18.14
C ASP A 27 -11.81 -13.08 -18.58
N GLY A 28 -11.57 -11.79 -18.84
CA GLY A 28 -12.60 -10.82 -19.19
C GLY A 28 -13.29 -10.17 -17.99
N ALA A 29 -12.91 -10.52 -16.76
CA ALA A 29 -13.37 -9.81 -15.59
C ALA A 29 -12.87 -8.36 -15.60
N ARG A 30 -13.70 -7.44 -15.12
CA ARG A 30 -13.34 -6.02 -15.02
C ARG A 30 -13.85 -5.42 -13.73
N VAL A 31 -13.08 -4.49 -13.19
CA VAL A 31 -13.47 -3.63 -12.08
C VAL A 31 -13.16 -2.20 -12.46
N ASP A 32 -14.18 -1.36 -12.45
CA ASP A 32 -14.11 0.08 -12.59
C ASP A 32 -14.37 0.69 -11.21
N ALA A 33 -13.48 1.55 -10.73
CA ALA A 33 -13.62 2.22 -9.45
C ALA A 33 -13.35 3.72 -9.58
N LEU A 34 -14.08 4.51 -8.78
CA LEU A 34 -13.83 5.94 -8.61
C LEU A 34 -13.22 6.16 -7.23
N ALA A 35 -11.99 6.68 -7.21
CA ALA A 35 -11.27 6.99 -5.99
C ALA A 35 -11.19 8.50 -5.79
N MET A 36 -11.51 8.96 -4.58
CA MET A 36 -11.28 10.31 -4.10
C MET A 36 -9.99 10.34 -3.27
N VAL A 37 -9.14 11.33 -3.48
CA VAL A 37 -7.93 11.55 -2.69
C VAL A 37 -7.97 12.96 -2.10
N CYS A 38 -7.79 13.04 -0.78
CA CYS A 38 -7.77 14.31 -0.03
C CYS A 38 -6.85 14.15 1.19
N GLU A 39 -5.98 15.14 1.46
CA GLU A 39 -5.10 15.18 2.64
C GLU A 39 -4.31 13.87 2.88
N GLY A 40 -3.80 13.25 1.82
CA GLY A 40 -3.05 12.00 1.91
C GLY A 40 -3.90 10.76 2.25
N CYS A 41 -5.22 10.90 2.32
CA CYS A 41 -6.18 9.81 2.42
C CYS A 41 -6.79 9.51 1.05
N ALA A 42 -7.14 8.25 0.81
CA ALA A 42 -7.89 7.83 -0.37
C ALA A 42 -9.16 7.07 0.06
N ALA A 43 -10.28 7.37 -0.58
CA ALA A 43 -11.57 6.72 -0.38
C ALA A 43 -12.13 6.25 -1.73
N LEU A 44 -12.86 5.13 -1.73
CA LEU A 44 -13.60 4.66 -2.90
C LEU A 44 -15.05 5.18 -2.83
N GLU A 45 -15.50 5.87 -3.86
CA GLU A 45 -16.86 6.42 -3.94
C GLU A 45 -17.81 5.55 -4.78
N ASP A 46 -17.32 4.98 -5.88
CA ASP A 46 -18.08 4.05 -6.72
C ASP A 46 -17.20 2.85 -7.09
N VAL A 47 -17.80 1.66 -7.12
CA VAL A 47 -17.14 0.41 -7.54
C VAL A 47 -18.13 -0.40 -8.37
N ARG A 48 -17.76 -0.69 -9.61
CA ARG A 48 -18.53 -1.51 -10.54
C ARG A 48 -17.68 -2.67 -11.00
N ALA A 49 -18.22 -3.88 -10.90
CA ALA A 49 -17.51 -5.09 -11.27
C ALA A 49 -18.36 -6.00 -12.15
N GLN A 50 -17.72 -6.61 -13.13
CA GLN A 50 -18.31 -7.63 -14.00
C GLN A 50 -17.31 -8.79 -14.14
N PRO A 51 -17.58 -9.98 -13.59
CA PRO A 51 -18.74 -10.34 -12.76
C PRO A 51 -18.79 -9.59 -11.41
N ALA A 52 -19.90 -9.74 -10.67
CA ALA A 52 -20.07 -9.09 -9.37
C ALA A 52 -18.92 -9.46 -8.42
N LEU A 53 -18.40 -8.44 -7.73
CA LEU A 53 -17.27 -8.61 -6.82
C LEU A 53 -17.73 -9.29 -5.52
N SER A 54 -16.92 -10.19 -4.97
CA SER A 54 -17.13 -10.69 -3.61
C SER A 54 -16.68 -9.67 -2.56
N LEU A 55 -17.11 -9.85 -1.30
CA LEU A 55 -16.66 -9.00 -0.20
C LEU A 55 -15.16 -9.18 0.09
N ASP A 56 -14.64 -10.39 -0.09
CA ASP A 56 -13.22 -10.68 0.10
C ASP A 56 -12.38 -9.96 -0.97
N ASP A 57 -12.80 -10.05 -2.24
CA ASP A 57 -12.16 -9.33 -3.35
C ASP A 57 -12.25 -7.81 -3.19
N LEU A 58 -13.34 -7.30 -2.60
CA LEU A 58 -13.47 -5.86 -2.32
C LEU A 58 -12.45 -5.40 -1.27
N ALA A 59 -12.15 -6.25 -0.28
CA ALA A 59 -11.10 -5.95 0.69
C ALA A 59 -9.70 -5.95 0.05
N GLU A 60 -9.48 -6.79 -0.95
CA GLU A 60 -8.22 -6.83 -1.72
C GLU A 60 -8.10 -5.67 -2.72
N LEU A 61 -9.22 -5.13 -3.22
CA LEU A 61 -9.25 -4.03 -4.19
C LEU A 61 -8.43 -2.83 -3.69
N ALA A 62 -8.55 -2.47 -2.40
CA ALA A 62 -7.79 -1.37 -1.81
C ALA A 62 -6.27 -1.59 -1.93
N ASP A 63 -5.80 -2.82 -1.70
CA ASP A 63 -4.39 -3.17 -1.80
C ASP A 63 -3.92 -3.19 -3.27
N TRP A 64 -4.80 -3.51 -4.22
CA TRP A 64 -4.50 -3.49 -5.66
C TRP A 64 -4.39 -2.06 -6.23
N ILE A 65 -5.22 -1.13 -5.76
CA ILE A 65 -5.28 0.25 -6.30
C ILE A 65 -4.35 1.24 -5.59
N GLU A 66 -3.84 0.92 -4.39
CA GLU A 66 -3.01 1.82 -3.58
C GLU A 66 -1.78 2.35 -4.35
N GLU A 67 -0.96 1.46 -4.91
CA GLU A 67 0.27 1.84 -5.62
C GLU A 67 -0.02 2.61 -6.93
N PRO A 68 -0.97 2.19 -7.77
CA PRO A 68 -1.40 2.95 -8.95
C PRO A 68 -1.94 4.35 -8.63
N LEU A 69 -2.76 4.50 -7.59
CA LEU A 69 -3.26 5.80 -7.15
C LEU A 69 -2.13 6.68 -6.62
N PHE A 70 -1.23 6.10 -5.81
CA PHE A 70 -0.05 6.81 -5.32
C PHE A 70 0.80 7.36 -6.48
N ARG A 71 1.02 6.56 -7.54
CA ARG A 71 1.74 7.02 -8.73
C ARG A 71 1.00 8.14 -9.46
N ALA A 72 -0.33 8.06 -9.56
CA ALA A 72 -1.15 9.02 -10.28
C ALA A 72 -1.28 10.37 -9.56
N CYS A 73 -1.23 10.38 -8.23
CA CYS A 73 -1.27 11.63 -7.43
C CYS A 73 -0.02 12.51 -7.62
N GLY A 74 1.07 11.96 -8.17
CA GLY A 74 2.35 12.67 -8.30
C GLY A 74 3.04 12.92 -6.95
N PRO A 75 4.31 13.33 -6.94
CA PRO A 75 4.92 13.83 -5.70
C PRO A 75 4.19 15.11 -5.29
N GLY A 76 3.52 15.07 -4.14
CA GLY A 76 2.96 16.28 -3.53
C GLY A 76 4.06 17.31 -3.25
N PRO A 77 3.73 18.60 -3.11
CA PRO A 77 4.70 19.62 -2.78
C PRO A 77 5.37 19.27 -1.45
N ASP A 78 6.68 19.06 -1.49
CA ASP A 78 7.48 18.85 -0.28
C ASP A 78 7.62 20.20 0.44
N PRO A 79 7.07 20.38 1.66
CA PRO A 79 7.17 21.65 2.38
C PRO A 79 8.58 21.96 2.89
N THR A 80 9.58 21.13 2.59
CA THR A 80 10.96 21.29 3.08
C THR A 80 11.99 21.72 2.02
N ALA A 81 11.57 21.97 0.78
CA ALA A 81 12.49 22.41 -0.28
C ALA A 81 12.81 23.91 -0.18
N GLY A 82 13.81 24.25 0.64
CA GLY A 82 14.50 25.54 0.56
C GLY A 82 15.18 25.73 -0.81
N PRO A 83 15.46 26.99 -1.22
CA PRO A 83 15.94 27.31 -2.56
C PRO A 83 17.44 27.08 -2.63
N ASP A 84 17.87 25.83 -2.69
CA ASP A 84 19.22 25.57 -3.18
C ASP A 84 19.30 24.27 -3.96
N GLY A 85 19.76 24.42 -5.20
CA GLY A 85 19.85 23.37 -6.20
C GLY A 85 20.90 22.33 -5.81
N SER A 86 20.46 21.27 -5.15
CA SER A 86 21.16 20.00 -5.16
C SER A 86 20.13 18.90 -5.17
N VAL A 87 20.00 18.25 -6.33
CA VAL A 87 19.12 17.11 -6.55
C VAL A 87 19.56 15.99 -5.60
N PRO A 88 18.80 15.61 -4.57
CA PRO A 88 18.96 14.29 -3.99
C PRO A 88 18.19 13.37 -4.94
N SER A 89 18.95 12.72 -5.80
CA SER A 89 18.54 11.51 -6.49
C SER A 89 17.68 10.65 -5.56
N ARG A 90 16.40 10.57 -5.89
CA ARG A 90 15.54 9.38 -5.79
C ARG A 90 16.09 8.40 -4.77
N ARG A 91 15.76 8.57 -3.49
CA ARG A 91 15.88 7.46 -2.53
C ARG A 91 14.93 6.40 -3.06
N ALA A 92 15.48 5.48 -3.84
CA ALA A 92 14.82 4.30 -4.35
C ALA A 92 14.15 3.66 -3.14
N ARG A 93 12.83 3.80 -3.02
CA ARG A 93 12.05 2.95 -2.12
C ARG A 93 12.40 1.55 -2.57
N SER A 94 13.18 0.85 -1.76
CA SER A 94 13.63 -0.51 -2.04
C SER A 94 12.38 -1.30 -2.38
N GLY A 95 12.27 -1.73 -3.64
CA GLY A 95 11.14 -2.50 -4.12
C GLY A 95 11.08 -3.78 -3.33
N TRP A 96 10.31 -3.77 -2.23
CA TRP A 96 10.26 -4.92 -1.34
C TRP A 96 9.78 -6.10 -2.17
N PRO A 97 10.51 -7.23 -2.19
CA PRO A 97 10.12 -8.37 -2.99
C PRO A 97 8.69 -8.76 -2.66
N ARG A 98 7.87 -8.99 -3.68
CA ARG A 98 6.49 -9.49 -3.51
C ARG A 98 6.52 -11.02 -3.43
N GLY A 99 5.46 -11.62 -2.90
CA GLY A 99 5.35 -13.08 -2.78
C GLY A 99 6.25 -13.68 -1.69
N VAL A 100 6.75 -14.89 -1.94
CA VAL A 100 7.48 -15.71 -0.95
C VAL A 100 8.72 -15.00 -0.41
N GLU A 101 9.49 -14.35 -1.27
CA GLU A 101 10.72 -13.64 -0.92
C GLU A 101 10.45 -12.46 0.05
N GLY A 102 9.34 -11.75 -0.16
CA GLY A 102 8.91 -10.67 0.74
C GLY A 102 8.53 -11.18 2.11
N ARG A 103 7.82 -12.31 2.17
CA ARG A 103 7.39 -12.95 3.42
C ARG A 103 8.60 -13.48 4.20
N TRP A 104 9.57 -14.07 3.52
CA TRP A 104 10.84 -14.48 4.13
C TRP A 104 11.60 -13.28 4.72
N LEU A 105 11.72 -12.18 3.97
CA LEU A 105 12.43 -10.98 4.43
C LEU A 105 11.74 -10.30 5.62
N VAL A 106 10.41 -10.28 5.65
CA VAL A 106 9.61 -9.83 6.81
C VAL A 106 9.90 -10.71 8.02
N ALA A 107 9.92 -12.04 7.84
CA ALA A 107 10.22 -12.98 8.92
C ALA A 107 11.65 -12.81 9.46
N GLN A 108 12.62 -12.55 8.57
CA GLN A 108 14.00 -12.28 8.97
C GLN A 108 14.10 -11.02 9.84
N LYS A 109 13.47 -9.91 9.41
CA LYS A 109 13.48 -8.66 10.20
C LYS A 109 12.77 -8.82 11.54
N TYR A 110 11.67 -9.55 11.55
CA TYR A 110 10.92 -9.86 12.78
C TYR A 110 11.79 -10.67 13.76
N ARG A 111 12.47 -11.73 13.31
CA ARG A 111 13.35 -12.55 14.16
C ARG A 111 14.58 -11.80 14.66
N ALA A 112 15.24 -11.05 13.79
CA ALA A 112 16.39 -10.21 14.18
C ALA A 112 16.02 -9.21 15.28
N ALA A 113 14.82 -8.62 15.20
CA ALA A 113 14.30 -7.73 16.23
C ALA A 113 14.01 -8.46 17.56
N GLN A 114 13.45 -9.68 17.50
CA GLN A 114 13.24 -10.50 18.69
C GLN A 114 14.56 -10.87 19.38
N GLU A 115 15.58 -11.25 18.62
CA GLU A 115 16.92 -11.57 19.13
C GLU A 115 17.60 -10.36 19.78
N GLN A 116 17.36 -9.16 19.23
CA GLN A 116 17.87 -7.90 19.74
C GLN A 116 17.02 -7.30 20.89
N GLY A 117 15.91 -7.93 21.26
CA GLY A 117 15.01 -7.45 22.31
C GLY A 117 14.26 -6.15 21.97
N VAL A 118 14.17 -5.79 20.69
CA VAL A 118 13.47 -4.58 20.21
C VAL A 118 12.09 -4.93 19.66
N ASP A 119 11.19 -3.94 19.54
CA ASP A 119 9.83 -4.18 19.02
C ASP A 119 9.88 -4.70 17.57
N PRO A 120 9.46 -5.96 17.33
CA PRO A 120 9.56 -6.57 16.02
C PRO A 120 8.55 -6.01 15.02
N VAL A 121 7.45 -5.41 15.47
CA VAL A 121 6.50 -4.72 14.59
C VAL A 121 7.11 -3.42 14.09
N LEU A 122 7.74 -2.66 14.99
CA LEU A 122 8.44 -1.42 14.65
C LEU A 122 9.59 -1.69 13.66
N ALA A 123 10.38 -2.75 13.89
CA ALA A 123 11.46 -3.13 12.99
C ALA A 123 10.98 -3.44 11.57
N VAL A 124 9.83 -4.12 11.42
CA VAL A 124 9.21 -4.40 10.12
C VAL A 124 8.66 -3.13 9.48
N MET A 125 8.11 -2.20 10.26
CA MET A 125 7.68 -0.88 9.75
C MET A 125 8.87 -0.08 9.22
N CYS A 126 9.95 0.05 10.01
CA CYS A 126 11.16 0.79 9.63
C CYS A 126 11.86 0.16 8.43
N ALA A 127 11.87 -1.16 8.35
CA ALA A 127 12.38 -1.86 7.18
C ALA A 127 11.47 -1.53 5.99
N THR A 128 10.21 -1.96 6.01
CA THR A 128 9.37 -1.98 4.81
C THR A 128 8.79 -0.62 4.38
N GLY A 129 8.84 0.38 5.26
CA GLY A 129 8.21 1.70 5.05
C GLY A 129 6.68 1.69 5.13
N HIS A 130 6.07 0.60 5.60
CA HIS A 130 4.61 0.48 5.68
C HIS A 130 4.05 0.89 7.05
N SER A 131 2.77 1.26 7.06
CA SER A 131 2.00 1.53 8.27
C SER A 131 1.91 0.31 9.18
N ARG A 132 1.64 0.54 10.47
CA ARG A 132 1.52 -0.52 11.49
C ARG A 132 0.53 -1.63 11.09
N ARG A 133 -0.64 -1.26 10.56
CA ARG A 133 -1.66 -2.22 10.11
C ARG A 133 -1.15 -3.12 8.99
N LYS A 134 -0.48 -2.54 7.99
CA LYS A 134 0.05 -3.26 6.83
C LYS A 134 1.26 -4.13 7.19
N SER A 135 2.13 -3.66 8.09
CA SER A 135 3.21 -4.46 8.67
C SER A 135 2.69 -5.67 9.46
N LEU A 136 1.61 -5.51 10.23
CA LEU A 136 0.97 -6.64 10.93
C LEU A 136 0.40 -7.67 9.96
N ARG A 137 -0.24 -7.26 8.84
CA ARG A 137 -0.68 -8.20 7.79
C ARG A 137 0.48 -8.96 7.18
N LEU A 138 1.60 -8.30 6.86
CA LEU A 138 2.80 -8.95 6.32
C LEU A 138 3.39 -9.98 7.30
N ILE A 139 3.39 -9.66 8.60
CA ILE A 139 3.83 -10.59 9.64
C ILE A 139 2.88 -11.80 9.73
N SER A 140 1.56 -11.60 9.61
CA SER A 140 0.58 -12.70 9.56
C SER A 140 0.81 -13.58 8.33
N GLN A 141 0.94 -13.01 7.13
CA GLN A 141 1.23 -13.78 5.92
C GLN A 141 2.55 -14.57 6.00
N ALA A 142 3.57 -14.00 6.66
CA ALA A 142 4.82 -14.69 6.91
C ALA A 142 4.67 -15.86 7.91
N ARG A 143 3.78 -15.74 8.90
CA ARG A 143 3.40 -16.87 9.78
C ARG A 143 2.63 -17.95 9.04
N ASP A 144 1.65 -17.56 8.23
CA ASP A 144 0.82 -18.51 7.47
C ASP A 144 1.65 -19.29 6.44
N SER A 145 2.74 -18.68 5.95
CA SER A 145 3.72 -19.33 5.07
C SER A 145 4.78 -20.14 5.81
N GLY A 146 4.70 -20.25 7.14
CA GLY A 146 5.62 -21.05 7.97
C GLY A 146 6.97 -20.40 8.28
N PHE A 147 7.21 -19.14 7.91
CA PHE A 147 8.50 -18.46 8.14
C PHE A 147 8.69 -17.92 9.56
N LEU A 148 7.59 -17.82 10.32
CA LEU A 148 7.57 -17.40 11.71
C LEU A 148 6.85 -18.45 12.55
N THR A 149 7.33 -18.67 13.77
CA THR A 149 6.68 -19.57 14.72
C THR A 149 5.23 -19.13 14.94
N PRO A 150 4.25 -20.03 14.81
CA PRO A 150 2.88 -19.76 15.22
C PRO A 150 2.90 -19.28 16.68
N ARG A 151 2.15 -18.21 16.96
CA ARG A 151 1.90 -17.83 18.34
C ARG A 151 1.08 -18.98 18.91
N HIS A 152 1.70 -19.80 19.75
CA HIS A 152 1.09 -21.01 20.28
C HIS A 152 -0.30 -20.68 20.81
N ALA A 153 -1.29 -21.40 20.30
CA ALA A 153 -2.64 -21.43 20.84
C ALA A 153 -2.54 -21.71 22.34
N ARG A 154 -3.04 -20.79 23.15
CA ARG A 154 -3.32 -21.14 24.54
C ARG A 154 -4.55 -22.04 24.53
N ARG A 155 -4.33 -23.24 25.07
CA ARG A 155 -5.30 -24.18 25.64
C ARG A 155 -6.47 -23.48 26.33
#